data_AF-A0A7C7U2B6-F1
#
_entry.id   AF-A0A7C7U2B6-F1
#
_cell.length_a   1.000
_cell.length_b   1.000
_cell.length_c   1.000
_cell.angle_alpha   90.00
_cell.angle_beta   90.00
_cell.angle_gamma   90.00
#
_symmetry.space_group_name_H-M   'P 1'
#
loop_
_entity.id
_entity.type
_entity.pdbx_description
1 polymer ?
#
loop_
_entity_poly.entity_id
_entity_poly.type
_entity_poly.pdbx_seq_one_letter_code
_entity_poly.pdbx_strand_id
1 'polypeptide(L)' 'MPSTWPSFGDAADPEMAKRLFDALVVEAKGLDVPVVTGRFGASMNASLVNAGPVTILLDTKRSI' A
#
# COMPACT_ATOMS: atom_id res chain seq x y z
N MET A 1 -13.82 -17.51 -22.18
CA MET A 1 -14.33 -16.29 -21.50
C MET A 1 -13.52 -16.12 -20.22
N PRO A 2 -12.69 -15.08 -20.06
CA PRO A 2 -11.99 -14.85 -18.80
C PRO A 2 -13.01 -14.50 -17.70
N SER A 3 -12.79 -15.01 -16.48
CA SER A 3 -13.61 -14.69 -15.32
C SER A 3 -13.38 -13.24 -14.88
N THR A 4 -14.44 -12.51 -14.50
CA THR A 4 -14.37 -11.13 -14.00
C THR A 4 -13.85 -11.03 -12.56
N TRP A 5 -13.45 -12.14 -11.95
CA TRP A 5 -12.89 -12.16 -10.60
C TRP A 5 -11.40 -11.83 -10.61
N PRO A 6 -10.96 -10.84 -9.81
CA PRO A 6 -9.54 -10.56 -9.65
C PRO A 6 -8.85 -11.71 -8.92
N SER A 7 -7.64 -12.04 -9.37
CA SER A 7 -6.72 -12.91 -8.63
C SER A 7 -5.75 -12.07 -7.81
N PHE A 8 -5.40 -12.56 -6.63
CA PHE A 8 -4.41 -11.94 -5.74
C PHE A 8 -3.25 -12.89 -5.43
N GLY A 9 -2.99 -13.87 -6.32
CA GLY A 9 -1.96 -14.90 -6.09
C GLY A 9 -0.54 -14.35 -5.93
N ASP A 10 -0.25 -13.17 -6.47
CA ASP A 10 1.05 -12.49 -6.33
C ASP A 10 1.19 -11.70 -5.01
N ALA A 11 0.12 -11.54 -4.24
CA ALA A 11 0.17 -10.88 -2.94
C ALA A 11 0.91 -11.77 -1.92
N ALA A 12 1.69 -11.14 -1.03
CA ALA A 12 2.32 -11.85 0.07
C ALA A 12 1.27 -12.41 1.05
N ASP A 13 1.62 -13.50 1.73
CA ASP A 13 0.83 -14.05 2.84
C ASP A 13 0.54 -12.97 3.90
N PRO A 14 -0.66 -12.95 4.54
CA PRO A 14 -1.04 -11.90 5.47
C PRO A 14 -0.04 -11.64 6.61
N GLU A 15 0.61 -12.68 7.14
CA GLU A 15 1.59 -12.50 8.22
C GLU A 15 2.86 -11.82 7.71
N MET A 16 3.35 -12.25 6.55
CA MET A 16 4.50 -11.63 5.90
C MET A 16 4.19 -10.18 5.50
N ALA A 17 3.02 -9.95 4.88
CA ALA A 17 2.56 -8.63 4.46
C ALA A 17 2.48 -7.67 5.64
N LYS A 18 1.97 -8.12 6.80
CA LYS A 18 1.95 -7.31 8.02
C LYS A 18 3.35 -6.94 8.48
N ARG A 19 4.28 -7.90 8.54
CA ARG A 19 5.67 -7.65 8.95
C ARG A 19 6.36 -6.63 8.04
N LEU A 20 6.17 -6.77 6.72
CA LEU A 20 6.73 -5.84 5.73
C LEU A 20 6.10 -4.44 5.85
N PHE A 21 4.79 -4.36 6.04
CA PHE A 21 4.09 -3.09 6.25
C PHE A 21 4.58 -2.38 7.52
N ASP A 22 4.70 -3.10 8.64
CA ASP A 22 5.19 -2.53 9.90
C ASP A 22 6.63 -2.01 9.75
N ALA A 23 7.50 -2.76 9.07
CA ALA A 23 8.88 -2.32 8.78
C ALA A 23 8.91 -1.06 7.91
N LEU A 24 8.10 -1.01 6.84
CA LEU A 24 7.99 0.18 5.98
C LEU A 24 7.56 1.42 6.77
N VAL A 25 6.60 1.27 7.68
CA VAL A 25 6.13 2.38 8.53
C VAL A 25 7.23 2.88 9.46
N VAL A 26 8.05 1.99 10.01
CA VAL A 26 9.20 2.36 10.86
C VAL A 26 10.22 3.18 10.05
N GLU A 27 10.62 2.66 8.88
CA GLU A 27 11.56 3.36 8.01
C GLU A 27 11.02 4.73 7.56
N ALA A 28 9.75 4.79 7.13
CA ALA A 28 9.12 6.03 6.70
C ALA A 28 9.06 7.08 7.81
N LYS A 29 8.78 6.67 9.06
CA LYS A 29 8.79 7.58 10.22
C LYS A 29 10.19 8.08 10.60
N GLY A 30 11.24 7.38 10.16
CA GLY A 30 12.61 7.85 10.30
C GLY A 30 12.99 8.95 9.30
N LEU A 31 12.16 9.19 8.28
CA LEU A 31 12.35 10.27 7.32
C LEU A 31 11.77 11.59 7.85
N ASP A 32 12.28 12.72 7.36
CA ASP A 32 11.81 14.07 7.74
C ASP A 32 10.48 14.44 7.04
N VAL A 33 9.50 13.53 7.09
CA VAL A 33 8.16 13.73 6.53
C VAL A 33 7.09 13.25 7.51
N PRO A 34 5.92 13.93 7.60
CA PRO A 34 4.83 13.45 8.44
C PRO A 34 4.26 12.12 7.93
N VAL A 35 4.24 11.10 8.81
CA VAL A 35 3.68 9.78 8.50
C VAL A 35 2.50 9.46 9.41
N VAL A 36 1.35 9.21 8.80
CA VAL A 36 0.12 8.75 9.48
C VAL A 36 -0.32 7.43 8.85
N THR A 37 -0.79 6.50 9.67
CA THR A 37 -1.18 5.15 9.25
C THR A 37 -2.59 4.79 9.71
N GLY A 38 -3.26 3.94 8.92
CA GLY A 38 -4.48 3.24 9.35
C GLY A 38 -4.18 1.99 10.17
N ARG A 39 -5.05 0.97 10.06
CA ARG A 39 -4.91 -0.33 10.73
C ARG A 39 -4.86 -1.46 9.71
N PHE A 40 -3.77 -2.24 9.71
CA PHE A 40 -3.58 -3.37 8.79
C PHE A 40 -4.69 -4.42 8.97
N GLY A 41 -5.25 -4.91 7.87
CA GLY A 41 -6.31 -5.94 7.86
C GLY A 41 -7.69 -5.47 8.33
N ALA A 42 -7.86 -4.19 8.70
CA ALA A 42 -9.16 -3.66 9.10
C ALA A 42 -9.96 -3.17 7.89
N SER A 43 -11.29 -3.29 7.96
CA SER A 43 -12.18 -2.54 7.08
C SER A 43 -12.09 -1.05 7.43
N MET A 44 -11.84 -0.20 6.43
CA MET A 44 -11.59 1.23 6.63
C MET A 44 -12.29 2.07 5.57
N ASN A 45 -12.76 3.26 5.97
CA ASN A 45 -13.17 4.32 5.08
C ASN A 45 -12.08 5.40 5.08
N ALA A 46 -11.33 5.51 3.99
CA ALA A 46 -10.30 6.53 3.82
C ALA A 46 -10.83 7.72 3.00
N SER A 47 -10.72 8.93 3.54
CA SER A 47 -11.06 10.17 2.85
C SER A 47 -9.79 10.86 2.33
N LEU A 48 -9.81 11.32 1.08
CA LEU A 48 -8.72 12.06 0.44
C LEU A 48 -9.28 13.18 -0.43
N VAL A 49 -8.66 14.36 -0.37
CA VAL A 49 -8.87 15.46 -1.33
C VAL A 49 -7.61 15.56 -2.19
N ASN A 50 -7.71 15.23 -3.47
CA ASN A 50 -6.58 15.29 -4.41
C ASN A 50 -6.59 16.63 -5.18
N ALA A 51 -5.83 17.62 -4.70
CA ALA A 51 -5.70 18.93 -5.34
C ALA A 51 -4.67 18.89 -6.48
N GLY A 52 -5.13 18.84 -7.74
CA GLY A 52 -4.26 18.66 -8.91
C GLY A 52 -5.02 18.11 -10.13
N PRO A 53 -5.58 16.89 -10.09
CA PRO A 53 -5.21 15.72 -9.29
C PRO A 53 -4.00 14.99 -9.92
N VAL A 54 -3.05 14.55 -9.10
CA VAL A 54 -1.90 13.76 -9.55
C VAL A 54 -1.90 12.41 -8.84
N THR A 55 -1.72 11.34 -9.61
CA THR A 55 -1.62 9.97 -9.10
C THR A 55 -0.42 9.29 -9.77
N ILE A 56 0.53 8.82 -8.97
CA ILE A 56 1.75 8.16 -9.44
C ILE A 56 1.68 6.69 -9.04
N LEU A 57 1.80 5.78 -10.01
CA LEU A 57 1.92 4.35 -9.76
C LEU A 57 3.41 3.98 -9.69
N LEU A 58 3.81 3.33 -8.61
CA LEU A 58 5.19 2.91 -8.37
C LEU A 58 5.25 1.40 -8.13
N ASP A 59 6.20 0.74 -8.78
CA ASP A 59 6.51 -0.68 -8.57
C ASP A 59 8.03 -0.86 -8.54
N THR A 60 8.54 -1.37 -7.42
CA THR A 60 9.97 -1.62 -7.20
C THR A 60 10.60 -2.58 -8.20
N LYS A 61 9.82 -3.49 -8.80
CA LYS A 61 10.31 -4.46 -9.79
C LYS A 61 10.26 -3.93 -11.21
N ARG A 62 9.57 -2.81 -11.43
CA ARG A 62 9.45 -2.20 -12.75
C ARG A 62 10.69 -1.36 -13.01
N SER A 63 11.60 -1.89 -13.83
CA SER A 63 12.63 -1.05 -14.43
C SER A 63 11.97 -0.08 -15.42
N ILE A 64 12.41 1.18 -15.36
CA ILE A 64 12.06 2.23 -16.32
C ILE A 64 12.76 1.94 -17.65
#